data_AF-A0AA46NVH3-F1
#
_entry.id   AF-A0AA46NVH3-F1
#
_cell.length_a   1.000
_cell.length_b   1.000
_cell.length_c   1.000
_cell.angle_alpha   90.00
_cell.angle_beta   90.00
_cell.angle_gamma   90.00
#
_symmetry.space_group_name_H-M   'P 1'
#
loop_
_entity.id
_entity.type
_entity.pdbx_description
1 polymer ?
#
loop_
_entity_poly.entity_id
_entity_poly.type
_entity_poly.pdbx_seq_one_letter_code
_entity_poly.pdbx_strand_id
1 'polypeptide(L)' 'MSNYVEIFDNIIFVLSQFAETDKALNSEEVELKLGVSKRTAQRLCKSLSESGWLYFKRVGHDKLYFASEKTKRLFGDKP' A
#
# COMPACT_ATOMS: atom_id res chain seq x y z
N MET A 1 9.37 -21.01 7.46
CA MET A 1 7.99 -20.59 7.80
C MET A 1 7.87 -19.12 8.23
N SER A 2 8.97 -18.34 8.38
CA SER A 2 8.92 -16.91 8.77
C SER A 2 8.41 -15.94 7.68
N ASN A 3 8.73 -16.22 6.41
CA ASN A 3 8.54 -15.25 5.31
C ASN A 3 7.08 -14.84 5.05
N TYR A 4 6.11 -15.74 5.29
CA TYR A 4 4.70 -15.44 4.99
C TYR A 4 4.07 -14.51 6.03
N VAL A 5 4.47 -14.64 7.30
CA VAL A 5 4.01 -13.75 8.38
C VAL A 5 4.58 -12.35 8.16
N GLU A 6 5.87 -12.24 7.84
CA GLU A 6 6.49 -10.95 7.51
C GLU A 6 5.86 -10.27 6.28
N ILE A 7 5.50 -11.03 5.25
CA ILE A 7 4.79 -10.49 4.08
C ILE A 7 3.39 -10.00 4.48
N PHE A 8 2.68 -10.77 5.32
CA PHE A 8 1.36 -10.39 5.81
C PHE A 8 1.42 -9.13 6.67
N ASP A 9 2.36 -9.04 7.61
CA ASP A 9 2.56 -7.86 8.45
C ASP A 9 2.90 -6.63 7.60
N ASN A 10 3.76 -6.78 6.60
CA ASN A 10 4.06 -5.71 5.65
C ASN A 10 2.81 -5.28 4.87
N ILE A 11 1.95 -6.21 4.44
CA ILE A 11 0.70 -5.89 3.74
C ILE A 11 -0.24 -5.11 4.67
N ILE A 12 -0.45 -5.58 5.90
CA ILE A 12 -1.33 -4.92 6.87
C ILE A 12 -0.81 -3.51 7.18
N PHE A 13 0.49 -3.37 7.42
CA PHE A 13 1.10 -2.07 7.67
C PHE A 13 0.95 -1.12 6.47
N VAL A 14 1.23 -1.57 5.24
CA VAL A 14 1.04 -0.73 4.04
C VAL A 14 -0.39 -0.22 3.96
N LEU A 15 -1.37 -1.12 4.10
CA LEU A 15 -2.76 -0.75 3.99
C LEU A 15 -3.21 0.20 5.10
N SER A 16 -2.67 0.07 6.32
CA SER A 16 -2.95 1.01 7.41
C SER A 16 -2.44 2.42 7.10
N GLN A 17 -1.24 2.53 6.49
CA GLN A 17 -0.68 3.83 6.09
C GLN A 17 -1.56 4.54 5.06
N PHE A 18 -2.15 3.79 4.12
CA PHE A 18 -3.09 4.34 3.14
C PHE A 18 -4.48 4.64 3.73
N ALA A 19 -4.89 3.97 4.80
CA ALA A 19 -6.18 4.20 5.46
C ALA A 19 -6.14 5.38 6.45
N GLU A 20 -5.01 5.59 7.14
CA GLU A 20 -4.83 6.66 8.12
C GLU A 20 -4.60 8.04 7.50
N THR A 21 -4.24 8.08 6.20
CA THR A 21 -4.01 9.33 5.48
C THR A 21 -4.78 9.34 4.18
N ASP A 22 -5.56 10.39 3.92
CA ASP A 22 -6.13 10.66 2.58
C ASP A 22 -5.05 10.97 1.52
N LYS A 23 -3.77 10.87 1.89
CA LYS A 23 -2.63 11.18 1.07
C LYS A 23 -2.28 9.98 0.18
N ALA A 24 -2.16 10.24 -1.11
CA ALA A 24 -1.60 9.28 -2.04
C ALA A 24 -0.12 9.02 -1.72
N LEU A 25 0.32 7.76 -1.82
CA LEU A 25 1.73 7.40 -1.67
C LEU A 25 2.28 6.81 -2.97
N ASN A 26 3.52 7.16 -3.31
CA ASN A 26 4.26 6.48 -4.37
C ASN A 26 5.05 5.27 -3.82
N SER A 27 5.66 4.48 -4.70
CA SER A 27 6.42 3.29 -4.27
C SER A 27 7.68 3.61 -3.46
N GLU A 28 8.23 4.83 -3.56
CA GLU A 28 9.42 5.26 -2.80
C GLU A 28 9.04 5.64 -1.37
N GLU A 29 7.89 6.30 -1.16
CA GLU A 29 7.34 6.54 0.17
C GLU A 29 7.01 5.23 0.88
N VAL A 30 6.49 4.24 0.15
CA VAL A 30 6.24 2.88 0.68
C VAL A 30 7.55 2.17 1.04
N GLU A 31 8.59 2.32 0.21
CA GLU A 31 9.93 1.78 0.47
C GLU A 31 10.47 2.32 1.81
N LEU A 32 10.45 3.63 1.99
CA LEU A 32 10.94 4.31 3.19
C LEU A 32 10.14 3.92 4.45
N LYS A 33 8.81 3.85 4.35
CA LYS A 33 7.95 3.49 5.48
C LYS A 33 8.12 2.05 5.94
N LEU A 34 8.43 1.13 5.02
CA LEU A 34 8.58 -0.29 5.32
C LEU A 34 10.03 -0.73 5.58
N GLY A 35 11.02 0.08 5.20
CA GLY A 35 12.42 -0.34 5.23
C GLY A 35 12.73 -1.52 4.31
N VAL A 36 11.97 -1.70 3.23
CA VAL A 36 12.18 -2.76 2.23
C VAL A 36 12.90 -2.22 1.00
N SER A 37 13.29 -3.09 0.06
CA SER A 37 13.85 -2.61 -1.21
C SER A 37 12.78 -2.02 -2.14
N LYS A 38 13.16 -1.04 -2.98
CA LYS A 38 12.32 -0.45 -4.04
C LYS A 38 11.54 -1.48 -4.86
N ARG A 39 12.20 -2.57 -5.28
CA ARG A 39 11.57 -3.66 -6.05
C ARG A 39 10.46 -4.35 -5.25
N THR A 40 10.66 -4.53 -3.95
CA THR A 40 9.67 -5.14 -3.05
C THR A 40 8.49 -4.21 -2.85
N ALA A 41 8.73 -2.93 -2.60
CA ALA A 41 7.68 -1.91 -2.48
C ALA A 41 6.84 -1.82 -3.76
N GLN A 42 7.48 -1.80 -4.94
CA GLN A 42 6.79 -1.83 -6.24
C GLN A 42 5.95 -3.10 -6.42
N ARG A 43 6.48 -4.27 -6.07
CA ARG A 43 5.77 -5.55 -6.17
C ARG A 43 4.56 -5.59 -5.23
N LEU A 44 4.69 -5.09 -4.01
CA LEU A 44 3.60 -4.97 -3.04
C LEU A 44 2.50 -4.04 -3.57
N CYS A 45 2.84 -2.82 -3.98
CA CYS A 45 1.87 -1.86 -4.51
C CYS A 45 1.14 -2.40 -5.74
N LYS A 46 1.86 -3.08 -6.65
CA LYS A 46 1.27 -3.75 -7.81
C LYS A 46 0.27 -4.84 -7.38
N SER A 47 0.69 -5.75 -6.50
CA SER A 47 -0.15 -6.88 -6.07
C SER A 47 -1.40 -6.41 -5.31
N LEU A 48 -1.25 -5.39 -4.45
CA LEU A 48 -2.35 -4.78 -3.71
C LEU A 48 -3.32 -4.02 -4.64
N SER A 49 -2.80 -3.41 -5.69
CA SER A 49 -3.66 -2.77 -6.70
C SER A 49 -4.42 -3.79 -7.54
N GLU A 50 -3.76 -4.85 -8.02
CA GLU A 50 -4.38 -5.92 -8.81
C GLU A 50 -5.44 -6.69 -8.01
N SER A 51 -5.31 -6.77 -6.68
CA SER A 51 -6.28 -7.41 -5.77
C SER A 51 -7.35 -6.45 -5.21
N GLY A 52 -7.37 -5.20 -5.69
CA GLY A 52 -8.40 -4.21 -5.38
C GLY A 52 -8.28 -3.56 -4.00
N TRP A 53 -7.17 -3.71 -3.29
CA TRP A 53 -6.90 -2.99 -2.03
C TRP A 53 -6.43 -1.56 -2.29
N LEU A 54 -5.70 -1.33 -3.39
CA LEU A 54 -5.29 0.02 -3.79
C LEU A 54 -5.83 0.33 -5.18
N TYR A 55 -6.11 1.60 -5.44
CA TYR A 55 -6.17 2.10 -6.82
C TYR A 55 -4.98 3.03 -7.03
N PHE A 56 -4.58 3.21 -8.29
CA PHE A 56 -3.53 4.17 -8.63
C PHE A 56 -4.00 5.17 -9.67
N LYS A 57 -3.42 6.36 -9.61
CA LYS A 57 -3.46 7.35 -10.69
C LYS A 57 -2.03 7.61 -11.15
N ARG A 58 -1.86 7.82 -12.45
CA ARG A 58 -0.58 8.28 -13.00
C ARG A 58 -0.54 9.81 -12.94
N VAL A 59 0.54 10.35 -12.38
CA VAL A 59 0.84 11.79 -12.38
C VAL A 59 2.23 11.95 -12.97
N GLY A 60 2.31 12.45 -14.20
CA GLY A 60 3.56 12.42 -14.98
C GLY A 60 4.05 10.99 -15.21
N HIS A 61 5.30 10.72 -14.80
CA HIS A 61 5.91 9.39 -14.89
C HIS A 61 5.67 8.50 -13.66
N ASP A 62 5.07 9.06 -12.60
CA ASP A 62 4.91 8.36 -11.33
C ASP A 62 3.50 7.79 -11.14
N LYS A 63 3.43 6.67 -10.41
CA LYS A 63 2.18 6.08 -9.93
C LYS A 63 1.96 6.48 -8.49
N LEU A 64 0.87 7.19 -8.25
CA LEU A 64 0.37 7.48 -6.91
C LEU A 64 -0.72 6.48 -6.56
N TYR A 65 -0.54 5.74 -5.47
CA TYR A 65 -1.48 4.76 -4.96
C TYR A 65 -2.34 5.40 -3.86
N PHE A 66 -3.57 4.90 -3.75
CA PHE A 66 -4.58 5.38 -2.81
C PHE A 66 -5.31 4.17 -2.22
N ALA A 67 -5.79 4.29 -0.97
CA ALA A 67 -6.67 3.30 -0.37
C ALA A 67 -7.95 3.16 -1.20
N SER A 68 -8.29 1.94 -1.59
CA SER A 68 -9.64 1.66 -2.12
C SER A 68 -10.67 1.63 -0.98
N GLU A 69 -11.95 1.67 -1.34
CA GLU A 69 -13.05 1.47 -0.41
C GLU A 69 -12.94 0.15 0.37
N LYS A 70 -12.36 -0.89 -0.25
CA LYS A 70 -12.09 -2.18 0.42
C LYS A 70 -11.08 -2.02 1.55
N THR A 71 -10.05 -1.21 1.35
CA THR A 71 -9.03 -0.91 2.37
C THR A 71 -9.61 -0.07 3.50
N LYS A 72 -10.35 0.99 3.18
CA LYS A 72 -10.99 1.84 4.20
C LYS A 72 -11.92 1.04 5.11
N ARG A 73 -12.76 0.18 4.54
CA ARG A 73 -13.64 -0.74 5.30
C ARG A 73 -12.88 -1.67 6.24
N LEU A 74 -11.68 -2.12 5.86
CA LEU A 74 -10.87 -3.02 6.69
C LEU A 74 -10.32 -2.31 7.94
N PHE A 75 -9.88 -1.06 7.80
CA PHE A 75 -9.31 -0.28 8.91
C PHE A 75 -10.34 0.55 9.67
N GLY A 76 -11.62 0.39 9.33
CA GLY A 76 -12.72 1.15 9.84
C GLY A 76 -12.81 2.50 9.15
N ASP A 77 -13.93 2.78 8.49
CA ASP A 77 -14.32 4.15 8.21
C ASP A 77 -14.31 4.89 9.56
N LYS A 78 -13.31 5.73 9.81
CA LYS A 78 -13.49 6.79 10.80
C LYS A 78 -14.49 7.76 10.16
N PRO A 79 -15.62 8.05 10.82
CA PRO A 79 -16.60 9.00 10.31
C PRO A 79 -16.00 10.38 10.05
#